data_AF-A0A8J5EXB2-F1
#
_entry.id   AF-A0A8J5EXB2-F1
#
_cell.length_a   1.000
_cell.length_b   1.000
_cell.length_c   1.000
_cell.angle_alpha   90.00
_cell.angle_beta   90.00
_cell.angle_gamma   90.00
#
_symmetry.space_group_name_H-M   'P 1'
#
loop_
_entity.id
_entity.type
_entity.pdbx_description
1 polymer ?
#
loop_
_entity_poly.entity_id
_entity_poly.type
_entity_poly.pdbx_seq_one_letter_code
_entity_poly.pdbx_strand_id
1 'polypeptide(L)'
;MRHAQAQKAWDWEIGSVEEAILMLLPLLFLLLSQAAVTATGQQQQQWSQEACAPFSCGLFHDISHPFRRTTDPPQCGDRMYELTCDGDKATISIGSTHYLITQLSYKSGTIRLVDPKFASGSCGLPS
;
A
#
# COMPACT_ATOMS: atom_id res chain seq x y z
N MET A 1 69.27 14.96 -40.78
CA MET A 1 68.37 15.55 -39.76
C MET A 1 66.93 15.21 -40.11
N ARG A 2 66.17 14.69 -39.11
CA ARG A 2 64.71 14.53 -39.00
C ARG A 2 64.05 13.54 -39.99
N HIS A 3 63.73 12.33 -39.52
CA HIS A 3 62.42 11.88 -38.98
C HIS A 3 61.39 11.57 -40.06
N ALA A 4 61.07 10.29 -40.20
CA ALA A 4 59.71 9.80 -40.38
C ALA A 4 59.67 8.34 -39.89
N GLN A 5 59.12 8.13 -38.70
CA GLN A 5 58.67 6.81 -38.27
C GLN A 5 57.31 6.55 -38.92
N ALA A 6 57.15 5.40 -39.56
CA ALA A 6 55.85 4.87 -39.95
C ALA A 6 55.87 3.34 -39.91
N GLN A 7 55.04 2.83 -39.00
CA GLN A 7 54.31 1.56 -38.98
C GLN A 7 55.01 0.23 -39.33
N LYS A 8 55.07 -0.65 -38.32
CA LYS A 8 54.54 -2.03 -38.33
C LYS A 8 54.24 -2.38 -36.86
N ALA A 9 52.97 -2.48 -36.45
CA ALA A 9 52.07 -3.60 -36.75
C ALA A 9 52.55 -4.92 -36.12
N TRP A 10 52.79 -4.89 -34.81
CA TRP A 10 52.98 -6.09 -34.01
C TRP A 10 51.99 -6.03 -32.85
N ASP A 11 50.85 -6.68 -33.10
CA ASP A 11 50.11 -7.52 -32.16
C ASP A 11 49.68 -6.92 -30.81
N TRP A 12 48.46 -6.40 -30.79
CA TRP A 12 47.63 -6.16 -29.61
C TRP A 12 46.94 -7.45 -29.08
N GLU A 13 47.28 -8.64 -29.59
CA GLU A 13 46.50 -9.87 -29.37
C GLU A 13 46.80 -10.62 -28.05
N ILE A 14 47.23 -9.95 -26.98
CA ILE A 14 47.36 -10.60 -25.65
C ILE A 14 46.99 -9.60 -24.55
N GLY A 15 45.68 -9.48 -24.31
CA GLY A 15 45.07 -8.58 -23.31
C GLY A 15 43.79 -9.16 -22.71
N SER A 16 43.92 -10.41 -22.28
CA SER A 16 43.18 -11.08 -21.20
C SER A 16 41.64 -11.14 -21.26
N VAL A 17 41.16 -12.38 -21.44
CA VAL A 17 39.83 -12.86 -21.02
C VAL A 17 39.48 -12.53 -19.56
N GLU A 18 40.43 -12.07 -18.73
CA GLU A 18 40.22 -11.64 -17.33
C GLU A 18 39.38 -10.37 -17.18
N GLU A 19 39.40 -9.43 -18.14
CA GLU A 19 38.61 -8.18 -18.05
C GLU A 19 37.13 -8.39 -18.39
N ALA A 20 36.84 -9.37 -19.27
CA ALA A 20 35.47 -9.79 -19.57
C ALA A 20 34.85 -10.56 -18.39
N ILE A 21 35.68 -11.32 -17.64
CA ILE A 21 35.25 -12.00 -16.42
C ILE A 21 34.79 -10.98 -15.37
N LEU A 22 35.51 -9.86 -15.21
CA LEU A 22 35.12 -8.78 -14.29
C LEU A 22 33.77 -8.15 -14.65
N MET A 23 33.42 -8.07 -15.94
CA MET A 23 32.12 -7.57 -16.40
C MET A 23 30.95 -8.56 -16.22
N LEU A 24 31.24 -9.86 -16.14
CA LEU A 24 30.23 -10.90 -15.91
C LEU A 24 29.94 -11.12 -14.41
N LEU A 25 30.84 -10.71 -13.52
CA LEU A 25 30.64 -10.77 -12.06
C LEU A 25 29.36 -10.07 -11.58
N PRO A 26 29.05 -8.79 -11.92
CA PRO A 26 27.82 -8.14 -11.47
C PRO A 26 26.55 -8.79 -12.02
N LEU A 27 26.60 -9.34 -13.25
CA LEU A 27 25.50 -10.12 -13.85
C LEU A 27 25.27 -11.43 -13.08
N LEU A 28 26.34 -12.12 -12.69
CA LEU A 28 26.26 -13.34 -11.88
C LEU A 28 25.71 -13.03 -10.46
N PHE A 29 26.13 -11.93 -9.84
CA PHE A 29 25.59 -11.46 -8.56
C PHE A 29 24.10 -11.11 -8.64
N LEU A 30 23.64 -10.52 -9.75
CA LEU A 30 22.21 -10.24 -10.00
C LEU A 30 21.38 -11.52 -10.17
N LEU A 31 21.96 -12.57 -10.76
CA LEU A 31 21.30 -13.88 -10.90
C LEU A 31 21.25 -14.63 -9.56
N LEU A 32 22.29 -14.51 -8.72
CA LEU A 32 22.33 -15.13 -7.39
C LEU A 32 21.43 -14.41 -6.37
N SER A 33 21.25 -13.10 -6.47
CA SER A 33 20.36 -12.35 -5.56
C SER A 33 18.88 -12.67 -5.76
N GLN A 34 18.46 -13.13 -6.95
CA GLN A 34 17.09 -13.60 -7.20
C GLN A 34 16.74 -14.89 -6.42
N ALA A 35 17.74 -15.69 -6.03
CA ALA A 35 17.51 -16.88 -5.22
C ALA A 35 17.20 -16.56 -3.73
N ALA A 36 17.51 -15.34 -3.26
CA ALA A 36 17.20 -14.90 -1.90
C ALA A 36 15.79 -14.31 -1.77
N VAL A 37 15.16 -13.91 -2.88
CA VAL A 37 13.85 -13.22 -2.87
C VAL A 37 12.66 -14.20 -2.81
N THR A 38 12.88 -15.52 -2.93
CA THR A 38 11.79 -16.51 -2.85
C THR A 38 11.43 -16.98 -1.43
N ALA A 39 12.07 -16.45 -0.37
CA ALA A 39 11.66 -16.70 1.01
C ALA A 39 11.01 -15.49 1.72
N THR A 40 10.94 -14.34 1.07
CA THR A 40 10.00 -13.28 1.40
C THR A 40 9.27 -12.86 0.13
N GLY A 41 8.62 -13.84 -0.51
CA GLY A 41 7.53 -13.54 -1.42
C GLY A 41 6.60 -12.56 -0.72
N GLN A 42 6.32 -11.45 -1.40
CA GLN A 42 5.46 -10.37 -0.95
C GLN A 42 4.34 -10.90 -0.05
N GLN A 43 4.33 -10.49 1.22
CA GLN A 43 3.14 -10.63 2.05
C GLN A 43 2.11 -9.57 1.62
N GLN A 44 1.82 -9.44 0.33
CA GLN A 44 0.49 -9.08 -0.11
C GLN A 44 -0.33 -10.33 0.17
N GLN A 45 -0.81 -10.42 1.40
CA GLN A 45 -1.75 -11.45 1.77
C GLN A 45 -2.97 -11.28 0.84
N GLN A 46 -3.01 -12.10 -0.19
CA GLN A 46 -4.16 -12.29 -1.06
C GLN A 46 -5.23 -12.99 -0.21
N TRP A 47 -5.82 -12.29 0.75
CA TRP A 47 -7.03 -12.77 1.39
C TRP A 47 -8.08 -12.92 0.29
N SER A 48 -8.70 -14.10 0.22
CA SER A 48 -9.79 -14.31 -0.73
C SER A 48 -10.80 -13.18 -0.57
N GLN A 49 -11.39 -12.70 -1.68
CA GLN A 49 -12.45 -11.68 -1.61
C GLN A 49 -13.59 -12.10 -0.65
N GLU A 50 -13.74 -13.40 -0.44
CA GLU A 50 -14.66 -14.00 0.54
C GLU A 50 -14.31 -13.65 1.99
N ALA A 51 -13.03 -13.55 2.35
CA ALA A 51 -12.61 -13.33 3.73
C ALA A 51 -12.91 -11.91 4.24
N CYS A 52 -12.86 -10.91 3.34
CA CYS A 52 -13.17 -9.52 3.64
C CYS A 52 -14.19 -8.97 2.65
N ALA A 53 -15.31 -9.69 2.51
CA ALA A 53 -16.40 -9.28 1.64
C ALA A 53 -16.95 -7.90 2.08
N PRO A 54 -17.35 -7.04 1.13
CA PRO A 54 -18.01 -5.79 1.47
C PRO A 54 -19.25 -6.04 2.35
N PHE A 55 -19.50 -5.12 3.28
CA PHE A 55 -20.59 -5.23 4.24
C PHE A 55 -21.49 -3.99 4.24
N SER A 56 -22.66 -4.12 4.86
CA SER A 56 -23.57 -2.99 5.10
C SER A 56 -23.54 -2.59 6.58
N CYS A 57 -23.66 -1.30 6.85
CA CYS A 57 -23.70 -0.72 8.19
C CYS A 57 -24.60 0.51 8.21
N GLY A 58 -25.71 0.46 8.94
CA GLY A 58 -26.72 1.52 8.86
C GLY A 58 -27.25 1.67 7.44
N LEU A 59 -27.36 2.92 6.99
CA LEU A 59 -27.77 3.27 5.62
C LEU A 59 -26.67 3.08 4.56
N PHE A 60 -25.46 2.66 4.94
CA PHE A 60 -24.34 2.51 4.03
C PHE A 60 -24.17 1.06 3.60
N HIS A 61 -24.00 0.85 2.30
CA HIS A 61 -23.79 -0.46 1.67
C HIS A 61 -22.41 -0.53 1.02
N ASP A 62 -21.99 -1.74 0.67
CA ASP A 62 -20.72 -2.02 -0.02
C ASP A 62 -19.50 -1.38 0.67
N ILE A 63 -19.54 -1.32 2.01
CA ILE A 63 -18.44 -0.84 2.83
C ILE A 63 -17.31 -1.87 2.76
N SER A 64 -16.12 -1.42 2.42
CA SER A 64 -14.92 -2.22 2.27
C SER A 64 -13.73 -1.49 2.91
N HIS A 65 -12.52 -1.98 2.65
CA HIS A 65 -11.28 -1.37 3.15
C HIS A 65 -11.26 0.15 2.86
N PRO A 66 -10.89 1.01 3.83
CA PRO A 66 -10.22 0.69 5.11
C PRO A 66 -11.16 0.31 6.26
N PHE A 67 -12.47 0.44 6.09
CA PHE A 67 -13.42 0.25 7.19
C PHE A 67 -13.60 -1.24 7.52
N ARG A 68 -13.90 -1.52 8.79
CA ARG A 68 -14.17 -2.87 9.31
C ARG A 68 -15.26 -2.85 10.36
N ARG A 69 -15.86 -4.01 10.63
CA ARG A 69 -16.69 -4.27 11.82
C ARG A 69 -15.82 -4.71 12.99
N THR A 70 -16.34 -4.52 14.20
CA THR A 70 -15.77 -5.09 15.44
C THR A 70 -15.58 -6.61 15.37
N THR A 71 -16.46 -7.29 14.65
CA THR A 71 -16.46 -8.75 14.49
C THR A 71 -15.60 -9.25 13.34
N ASP A 72 -15.05 -8.35 12.52
CA ASP A 72 -14.26 -8.76 11.36
C ASP A 72 -12.91 -9.37 11.81
N PRO A 73 -12.35 -10.31 11.04
CA PRO A 73 -11.01 -10.83 11.30
C PRO A 73 -9.93 -9.72 11.34
N PRO A 74 -8.78 -9.92 12.03
CA PRO A 74 -7.74 -8.90 12.15
C PRO A 74 -7.24 -8.35 10.81
N GLN A 75 -7.26 -9.17 9.76
CA GLN A 75 -6.85 -8.81 8.42
C GLN A 75 -7.79 -7.88 7.64
N CYS A 76 -9.05 -7.77 8.05
CA CYS A 76 -10.05 -7.02 7.31
C CYS A 76 -10.11 -5.58 7.83
N GLY A 77 -9.86 -4.64 6.93
CA GLY A 77 -9.79 -3.21 7.23
C GLY A 77 -8.76 -2.87 8.31
N ASP A 78 -8.84 -1.65 8.82
CA ASP A 78 -7.94 -1.10 9.82
C ASP A 78 -8.71 -0.85 11.12
N ARG A 79 -8.09 -1.20 12.26
CA ARG A 79 -8.66 -1.03 13.60
C ARG A 79 -8.99 0.42 13.94
N MET A 80 -8.31 1.39 13.32
CA MET A 80 -8.63 2.81 13.48
C MET A 80 -9.91 3.24 12.75
N TYR A 81 -10.41 2.40 11.83
CA TYR A 81 -11.60 2.65 11.02
C TYR A 81 -12.71 1.64 11.33
N GLU A 82 -12.80 1.24 12.60
CA GLU A 82 -13.82 0.32 13.07
C GLU A 82 -15.19 1.00 13.19
N LEU A 83 -16.18 0.38 12.54
CA LEU A 83 -17.56 0.83 12.48
C LEU A 83 -18.44 -0.03 13.38
N THR A 84 -19.36 0.64 14.09
CA THR A 84 -20.46 0.01 14.81
C THR A 84 -21.79 0.45 14.21
N CYS A 85 -22.71 -0.50 14.06
CA CYS A 85 -23.99 -0.29 13.40
C CYS A 85 -25.13 -0.53 14.40
N ASP A 86 -26.08 0.40 14.48
CA ASP A 86 -27.30 0.26 15.28
C ASP A 86 -28.51 0.75 14.48
N GLY A 87 -29.30 -0.21 14.00
CA GLY A 87 -30.36 0.05 13.00
C GLY A 87 -29.80 0.76 11.77
N ASP A 88 -30.35 1.92 11.46
CA ASP A 88 -29.95 2.76 10.31
C ASP A 88 -28.69 3.62 10.58
N LYS A 89 -28.14 3.59 11.79
CA LYS A 89 -27.00 4.43 12.18
C LYS A 89 -25.68 3.67 12.05
N ALA A 90 -24.70 4.33 11.45
CA ALA A 90 -23.30 3.90 11.48
C ALA A 90 -22.47 4.87 12.32
N THR A 91 -21.62 4.33 13.18
CA THR A 91 -20.78 5.09 14.11
C THR A 91 -19.32 4.68 13.94
N ILE A 92 -18.41 5.67 13.97
CA ILE A 92 -16.97 5.44 14.03
C ILE A 92 -16.41 5.99 15.34
N SER A 93 -15.43 5.30 15.91
CA SER A 93 -14.72 5.74 17.11
C SER A 93 -13.40 6.39 16.72
N ILE A 94 -13.21 7.67 17.07
CA ILE A 94 -11.95 8.38 16.87
C ILE A 94 -11.46 8.83 18.25
N GLY A 95 -10.39 8.21 18.73
CA GLY A 95 -9.96 8.35 20.12
C GLY A 95 -11.02 7.80 21.07
N SER A 96 -11.43 8.61 22.06
CA SER A 96 -12.50 8.27 23.01
C SER A 96 -13.90 8.74 22.58
N THR A 97 -14.01 9.36 21.40
CA THR A 97 -15.26 9.97 20.94
C THR A 97 -15.88 9.15 19.82
N HIS A 98 -17.20 8.95 19.92
CA HIS A 98 -18.00 8.26 18.92
C HIS A 98 -18.72 9.28 18.04
N TYR A 99 -18.59 9.14 16.72
CA TYR A 99 -19.19 10.04 15.74
C TYR A 99 -20.17 9.29 14.84
N LEU A 100 -21.31 9.90 14.56
CA LEU A 100 -22.26 9.37 13.58
C LEU A 100 -21.75 9.69 12.17
N ILE A 101 -21.79 8.69 11.29
CA ILE A 101 -21.45 8.86 9.88
C ILE A 101 -22.69 9.35 9.15
N THR A 102 -22.57 10.51 8.49
CA THR A 102 -23.66 11.11 7.70
C THR A 102 -23.44 10.97 6.20
N GLN A 103 -22.19 10.81 5.77
CA GLN A 103 -21.84 10.57 4.38
C GLN A 103 -20.56 9.76 4.28
N LEU A 104 -20.55 8.79 3.37
CA LEU A 104 -19.39 7.99 3.04
C LEU A 104 -19.31 7.91 1.52
N SER A 105 -18.17 8.32 0.94
CA SER A 105 -17.98 8.35 -0.51
C SER A 105 -16.60 7.82 -0.87
N TYR A 106 -16.56 6.63 -1.48
CA TYR A 106 -15.33 6.06 -2.04
C TYR A 106 -14.82 6.87 -3.24
N LYS A 107 -15.73 7.41 -4.06
CA LYS A 107 -15.37 8.19 -5.26
C LYS A 107 -14.54 9.42 -4.92
N SER A 108 -14.90 10.13 -3.86
CA SER A 108 -14.16 11.32 -3.39
C SER A 108 -13.19 11.01 -2.26
N GLY A 109 -13.16 9.77 -1.74
CA GLY A 109 -12.35 9.41 -0.58
C GLY A 109 -12.70 10.19 0.68
N THR A 110 -13.98 10.54 0.88
CA THR A 110 -14.42 11.38 2.00
C THR A 110 -15.41 10.69 2.93
N ILE A 111 -15.28 10.99 4.21
CA ILE A 111 -16.25 10.65 5.26
C ILE A 111 -16.70 11.93 5.95
N ARG A 112 -18.01 12.05 6.22
CA ARG A 112 -18.58 13.16 7.00
C ARG A 112 -19.15 12.63 8.29
N LEU A 113 -18.77 13.30 9.36
CA LEU A 113 -19.04 12.91 10.73
C LEU A 113 -19.84 14.00 11.43
N VAL A 114 -20.73 13.61 12.32
CA VAL A 114 -21.42 14.51 13.24
C VAL A 114 -21.27 13.98 14.65
N ASP A 115 -20.94 14.85 15.60
CA ASP A 115 -21.01 14.49 17.02
C ASP A 115 -22.49 14.20 17.35
N PRO A 116 -22.82 13.05 17.96
CA PRO A 116 -24.19 12.72 18.36
C PRO A 116 -24.89 13.85 19.12
N LYS A 117 -24.16 14.66 19.90
CA LYS A 117 -24.70 15.80 20.67
C LYS A 117 -25.22 16.93 19.78
N PHE A 118 -24.72 17.04 18.55
CA PHE A 118 -25.15 18.04 17.57
C PHE A 118 -26.04 17.45 16.48
N ALA A 119 -26.31 16.14 16.49
CA ALA A 119 -27.13 15.48 15.47
C ALA A 119 -28.60 15.91 15.49
N SER A 120 -29.11 16.41 16.63
CA SER A 120 -30.50 16.85 16.81
C SER A 120 -30.66 18.36 16.99
N GLY A 121 -29.58 19.15 16.86
CA GLY A 121 -29.58 20.57 17.22
C GLY A 121 -29.44 21.52 16.04
N SER A 122 -30.18 22.63 16.10
CA SER A 122 -29.86 23.83 15.32
C SER A 122 -28.50 24.34 15.75
N CYS A 123 -27.54 24.41 14.84
CA CYS A 123 -26.22 24.97 15.11
C CYS A 123 -26.37 26.48 15.40
N GLY A 124 -26.41 26.85 16.68
CA GLY A 124 -26.25 28.24 17.10
C GLY A 124 -24.77 28.55 17.19
N LEU A 125 -24.25 29.38 16.29
CA LEU A 125 -22.94 30.01 16.52
C LEU A 125 -23.04 30.80 17.84
N PRO A 126 -22.06 30.71 18.75
CA PRO A 126 -22.02 31.60 19.90
C PRO A 126 -21.93 33.04 19.39
N SER A 127 -22.84 33.90 19.88
CA SER A 127 -22.87 35.35 19.65
C SER A 127 -21.70 36.05 20.33
#